data_AF-D3S8L7-F1
#
_entry.id   AF-D3S8L7-F1
#
_cell.length_a   1.000
_cell.length_b   1.000
_cell.length_c   1.000
_cell.angle_alpha   90.00
_cell.angle_beta   90.00
_cell.angle_gamma   90.00
#
_symmetry.space_group_name_H-M   'P 1'
#
loop_
_entity.id
_entity.type
_entity.pdbx_description
1 polymer ?
#
loop_
_entity_poly.entity_id
_entity_poly.type
_entity_poly.pdbx_seq_one_letter_code
_entity_poly.pdbx_strand_id
1 'polypeptide(L)'
;MGLKSLIILGISLIILLLVGANISNFLYKSFYGKDIKNISIYVDEDSIKEINLKIGESTESSNIRILVERIYKTQKVKGVMGFRKIKDNETFIIVKVRVDNLRENSSYYISNMDFFLIDENGKKYDCEMNVLDVKDALTITTIPPHRYVEGYIIYKVPKNIKTVKIIYNFRNVQNIFDSHTAIWEINMSDIPYIEEFP
;
A
#
# COMPACT_ATOMS: atom_id res chain seq x y z
N MET A 1 -13.45 42.42 -43.50
CA MET A 1 -14.43 41.80 -42.56
C MET A 1 -15.61 42.74 -42.42
N GLY A 2 -16.84 42.24 -42.61
CA GLY A 2 -18.04 43.07 -42.47
C GLY A 2 -18.34 43.35 -41.00
N LEU A 3 -19.02 44.48 -40.72
CA LEU A 3 -19.44 44.90 -39.39
C LEU A 3 -20.18 43.78 -38.62
N LYS A 4 -20.98 42.97 -39.32
CA LYS A 4 -21.67 41.79 -38.76
C LYS A 4 -20.71 40.71 -38.24
N SER A 5 -19.61 40.46 -38.95
CA SER A 5 -18.59 39.48 -38.54
C SER A 5 -17.82 39.95 -37.30
N LEU A 6 -17.59 41.25 -37.19
CA LEU A 6 -16.95 41.87 -36.03
C LEU A 6 -17.82 41.79 -34.76
N ILE A 7 -19.13 41.99 -34.92
CA ILE A 7 -20.10 41.88 -33.82
C ILE A 7 -20.22 40.44 -33.33
N ILE A 8 -20.29 39.46 -34.23
CA ILE A 8 -20.38 38.03 -33.86
C ILE A 8 -19.12 37.58 -33.11
N LEU A 9 -17.93 37.94 -33.60
CA LEU A 9 -16.67 37.63 -32.90
C LEU A 9 -16.59 38.26 -31.50
N GLY A 10 -17.06 39.50 -31.36
CA GLY A 10 -17.13 40.17 -30.06
C GLY A 10 -18.05 39.43 -29.07
N ILE A 11 -19.23 39.00 -29.52
CA ILE A 11 -20.18 38.25 -28.69
C ILE A 11 -19.62 36.87 -28.32
N SER A 12 -18.98 36.17 -29.26
CA SER A 12 -18.35 34.87 -29.00
C SER A 12 -17.23 34.98 -27.95
N LEU A 13 -16.40 36.03 -28.01
CA LEU A 13 -15.34 36.25 -27.04
C LEU A 13 -15.89 36.53 -25.64
N ILE A 14 -16.97 37.31 -25.54
CA ILE A 14 -17.64 37.62 -24.27
C ILE A 14 -18.23 36.34 -23.64
N ILE A 15 -18.89 35.49 -24.44
CA ILE A 15 -19.42 34.21 -23.97
C ILE A 15 -18.28 33.30 -23.48
N LEU A 16 -17.17 33.24 -24.22
CA LEU A 16 -16.00 32.42 -23.84
C LEU A 16 -15.39 32.89 -22.52
N LEU A 17 -15.28 34.21 -22.31
CA LEU A 17 -14.79 34.80 -21.07
C LEU A 17 -15.74 34.56 -19.89
N LEU A 18 -17.06 34.64 -20.11
CA LEU A 18 -18.06 34.34 -19.08
C LEU A 18 -18.06 32.86 -18.69
N VAL A 19 -17.94 31.96 -19.66
CA VAL A 19 -17.84 30.50 -19.42
C VAL A 19 -16.51 30.19 -18.72
N GLY A 20 -15.40 30.77 -19.18
CA GLY A 20 -14.08 30.62 -18.55
C GLY A 20 -14.04 31.13 -17.11
N ALA A 21 -14.64 32.29 -16.82
CA ALA A 21 -14.73 32.84 -15.48
C ALA A 21 -15.61 31.98 -14.56
N ASN A 22 -16.72 31.44 -15.07
CA ASN A 22 -17.59 30.56 -14.30
C ASN A 22 -16.95 29.19 -14.01
N ILE A 23 -16.25 28.60 -14.99
CA ILE A 23 -15.50 27.35 -14.78
C ILE A 23 -14.34 27.60 -13.82
N SER A 24 -13.60 28.71 -13.97
CA SER A 24 -12.53 29.07 -13.06
C SER A 24 -13.04 29.31 -11.64
N ASN A 25 -14.19 29.96 -11.46
CA ASN A 25 -14.81 30.14 -10.13
C ASN A 25 -15.33 28.82 -9.57
N PHE A 26 -15.89 27.94 -10.40
CA PHE A 26 -16.30 26.60 -9.97
C PHE A 26 -15.09 25.78 -9.50
N LEU A 27 -14.00 25.75 -10.28
CA LEU A 27 -12.78 25.04 -9.93
C LEU A 27 -12.07 25.68 -8.73
N TYR A 28 -11.93 27.00 -8.67
CA TYR A 28 -11.34 27.69 -7.52
C TYR A 28 -12.17 27.45 -6.25
N LYS A 29 -13.50 27.50 -6.33
CA LYS A 29 -14.38 27.19 -5.20
C LYS A 29 -14.34 25.70 -4.82
N SER A 30 -14.14 24.81 -5.79
CA SER A 30 -14.04 23.36 -5.57
C SER A 30 -12.69 22.93 -5.00
N PHE A 31 -11.59 23.60 -5.37
CA PHE A 31 -10.22 23.21 -4.99
C PHE A 31 -9.61 24.09 -3.90
N TYR A 32 -9.98 25.38 -3.81
CA TYR A 32 -9.29 26.38 -2.98
C TYR A 32 -10.22 27.24 -2.10
N GLY A 33 -11.53 27.25 -2.35
CA GLY A 33 -12.50 28.17 -1.72
C GLY A 33 -13.14 27.70 -0.41
N LYS A 34 -12.49 26.83 0.35
CA LYS A 34 -12.98 26.40 1.68
C LYS A 34 -11.83 26.43 2.68
N ASP A 35 -12.05 27.13 3.79
CA ASP A 35 -11.12 27.29 4.90
C ASP A 35 -10.30 26.02 5.19
N ILE A 36 -8.99 26.13 4.98
CA ILE A 36 -7.97 25.11 5.28
C ILE A 36 -7.77 25.07 6.81
N LYS A 37 -8.84 24.74 7.54
CA LYS A 37 -8.75 24.44 8.98
C LYS A 37 -9.53 23.22 9.42
N ASN A 38 -10.33 22.57 8.58
CA ASN A 38 -10.93 21.26 8.85
C ASN A 38 -11.51 20.65 7.56
N ILE A 39 -10.67 20.44 6.55
CA ILE A 39 -11.01 19.45 5.52
C ILE A 39 -10.50 18.12 6.06
N SER A 40 -11.27 17.50 6.96
CA SER A 40 -11.31 16.05 6.97
C SER A 40 -11.90 15.67 5.63
N ILE A 41 -11.04 15.28 4.69
CA ILE A 41 -11.50 14.53 3.53
C ILE A 41 -12.13 13.29 4.17
N TYR A 42 -13.46 13.29 4.28
CA TYR A 42 -14.20 12.06 4.48
C TYR A 42 -14.01 11.29 3.18
N VAL A 43 -12.86 10.64 3.06
CA VAL A 43 -12.76 9.43 2.26
C VAL A 43 -13.74 8.51 2.97
N ASP A 44 -14.87 8.28 2.31
CA ASP A 44 -15.80 7.25 2.74
C ASP A 44 -14.99 5.95 2.79
N GLU A 45 -14.55 5.55 3.99
CA GLU A 45 -13.70 4.37 4.21
C GLU A 45 -14.38 3.12 3.63
N ASP A 46 -15.71 3.16 3.47
CA ASP A 46 -16.57 2.13 2.90
C ASP A 46 -16.43 1.93 1.38
N SER A 47 -15.59 2.71 0.68
CA SER A 47 -15.42 2.60 -0.78
C SER A 47 -14.02 2.17 -1.27
N ILE A 48 -13.07 1.92 -0.36
CA ILE A 48 -11.77 1.37 -0.78
C ILE A 48 -11.97 -0.08 -1.21
N LYS A 49 -11.81 -0.34 -2.50
CA LYS A 49 -11.95 -1.67 -3.08
C LYS A 49 -10.97 -2.64 -2.41
N GLU A 50 -11.47 -3.74 -1.87
CA GLU A 50 -10.64 -4.84 -1.39
C GLU A 50 -10.40 -5.86 -2.51
N ILE A 51 -9.15 -6.31 -2.64
CA ILE A 51 -8.74 -7.35 -3.57
C ILE A 51 -8.19 -8.51 -2.75
N ASN A 52 -8.91 -9.63 -2.77
CA ASN A 52 -8.51 -10.87 -2.11
C ASN A 52 -7.63 -11.70 -3.04
N LEU A 53 -6.46 -12.09 -2.53
CA LEU A 53 -5.38 -12.74 -3.28
C LEU A 53 -4.93 -14.00 -2.54
N LYS A 54 -4.41 -14.97 -3.28
CA LYS A 54 -3.68 -16.12 -2.74
C LYS A 54 -2.20 -15.81 -2.65
N ILE A 55 -1.50 -16.47 -1.73
CA ILE A 55 -0.03 -16.44 -1.69
C ILE A 55 0.53 -16.87 -3.05
N GLY A 56 1.46 -16.08 -3.59
CA GLY A 56 2.00 -16.25 -4.94
C GLY A 56 1.30 -15.42 -6.01
N GLU A 57 0.14 -14.82 -5.74
CA GLU A 57 -0.52 -13.87 -6.64
C GLU A 57 -0.03 -12.44 -6.38
N SER A 58 0.14 -11.67 -7.45
CA SER A 58 0.51 -10.25 -7.38
C SER A 58 -0.69 -9.34 -7.64
N THR A 59 -0.64 -8.12 -7.12
CA THR A 59 -1.52 -7.03 -7.55
C THR A 59 -0.68 -5.80 -7.88
N GLU A 60 -1.24 -4.89 -8.67
CA GLU A 60 -0.58 -3.68 -9.08
C GLU A 60 -1.51 -2.46 -9.04
N SER A 61 -0.86 -1.33 -8.88
CA SER A 61 -1.39 0.01 -9.10
C SER A 61 -0.63 0.64 -10.28
N SER A 62 -0.97 1.87 -10.63
CA SER A 62 -0.18 2.65 -11.60
C SER A 62 1.29 2.86 -11.19
N ASN A 63 1.63 2.75 -9.91
CA ASN A 63 2.95 3.10 -9.38
C ASN A 63 3.82 1.90 -9.04
N ILE A 64 3.23 0.83 -8.52
CA ILE A 64 3.95 -0.34 -8.01
C ILE A 64 3.17 -1.62 -8.25
N ARG A 65 3.90 -2.74 -8.30
CA ARG A 65 3.38 -4.09 -8.18
C ARG A 65 3.88 -4.72 -6.88
N ILE A 66 3.01 -5.43 -6.18
CA ILE A 66 3.33 -6.15 -4.95
C ILE A 66 2.95 -7.61 -5.07
N LEU A 67 3.82 -8.47 -4.57
CA LEU A 67 3.66 -9.91 -4.52
C LEU A 67 4.06 -10.41 -3.13
N VAL A 68 3.18 -11.18 -2.48
CA VAL A 68 3.54 -12.04 -1.34
C VAL A 68 3.98 -13.38 -1.92
N GLU A 69 5.29 -13.58 -2.05
CA GLU A 69 5.85 -14.75 -2.73
C GLU A 69 5.68 -16.02 -1.92
N ARG A 70 6.03 -15.96 -0.63
CA ARG A 70 6.08 -17.12 0.27
C ARG A 70 5.80 -16.69 1.69
N ILE A 71 5.31 -17.64 2.47
CA ILE A 71 5.08 -17.49 3.90
C ILE A 71 5.57 -18.75 4.62
N TYR A 72 6.16 -18.56 5.80
CA TYR A 72 6.64 -19.62 6.67
C TYR A 72 6.23 -19.35 8.10
N LYS A 73 6.16 -20.40 8.92
CA LYS A 73 6.08 -20.28 10.36
C LYS A 73 7.26 -20.98 11.03
N THR A 74 7.76 -20.41 12.11
CA THR A 74 8.86 -20.99 12.88
C THR A 74 8.81 -20.55 14.33
N GLN A 75 9.44 -21.31 15.23
CA GLN A 75 9.69 -20.87 16.60
C GLN A 75 11.06 -20.22 16.78
N LYS A 76 11.94 -20.28 15.77
CA LYS A 76 13.33 -19.87 15.88
C LYS A 76 13.74 -19.05 14.66
N VAL A 77 14.23 -17.85 14.92
CA VAL A 77 14.79 -16.98 13.89
C VAL A 77 16.25 -16.74 14.19
N LYS A 78 17.11 -16.93 13.20
CA LYS A 78 18.53 -16.60 13.25
C LYS A 78 18.71 -15.22 12.61
N GLY A 79 19.63 -14.45 13.17
CA GLY A 79 20.09 -13.19 12.59
C GLY A 79 21.59 -13.05 12.80
N VAL A 80 22.15 -11.92 12.39
CA VAL A 80 23.59 -11.65 12.50
C VAL A 80 24.09 -11.73 13.95
N MET A 81 23.25 -11.34 14.92
CA MET A 81 23.61 -11.34 16.34
C MET A 81 23.34 -12.65 17.09
N GLY A 82 22.89 -13.72 16.41
CA GLY A 82 22.61 -15.02 17.02
C GLY A 82 21.24 -15.57 16.64
N PHE A 83 20.52 -16.17 17.59
CA PHE A 83 19.16 -16.65 17.35
C PHE A 83 18.20 -16.22 18.45
N ARG A 84 16.93 -16.05 18.07
CA ARG A 84 15.81 -15.78 18.96
C ARG A 84 14.84 -16.94 18.86
N LYS A 85 14.66 -17.64 19.98
CA LYS A 85 13.60 -18.62 20.15
C LYS A 85 12.43 -17.97 20.87
N ILE A 86 11.22 -18.22 20.39
CA ILE A 86 9.99 -17.70 21.00
C ILE A 86 9.36 -18.71 21.96
N LYS A 87 8.46 -18.23 22.83
CA LYS A 87 7.68 -19.04 23.77
C LYS A 87 6.80 -20.07 23.04
N ASP A 88 6.45 -21.14 23.74
CA ASP A 88 5.72 -22.26 23.13
C ASP A 88 4.28 -21.93 22.70
N ASN A 89 3.69 -20.85 23.23
CA ASN A 89 2.36 -20.39 22.87
C ASN A 89 2.33 -19.38 21.69
N GLU A 90 3.50 -18.97 21.20
CA GLU A 90 3.65 -18.02 20.10
C GLU A 90 4.44 -18.65 18.94
N THR A 91 4.36 -18.03 17.77
CA THR A 91 5.15 -18.39 16.59
C THR A 91 5.53 -17.14 15.83
N PHE A 92 6.65 -17.21 15.12
CA PHE A 92 6.95 -16.24 14.08
C PHE A 92 6.22 -16.62 12.80
N ILE A 93 5.70 -15.62 12.11
CA ILE A 93 5.26 -15.68 10.73
C ILE A 93 6.25 -14.87 9.90
N ILE A 94 6.86 -15.50 8.92
CA ILE A 94 7.86 -14.90 8.03
C ILE A 94 7.26 -14.79 6.65
N VAL A 95 7.16 -13.57 6.12
CA VAL A 95 6.53 -13.28 4.84
C VAL A 95 7.60 -12.76 3.89
N LYS A 96 7.85 -13.47 2.79
CA LYS A 96 8.71 -12.97 1.70
C LYS A 96 7.85 -12.15 0.75
N VAL A 97 8.20 -10.88 0.58
CA VAL A 97 7.53 -9.97 -0.35
C VAL A 97 8.47 -9.51 -1.44
N ARG A 98 7.88 -9.19 -2.59
CA ARG A 98 8.52 -8.49 -3.69
C ARG A 98 7.72 -7.25 -4.02
N VAL A 99 8.41 -6.13 -4.19
CA VAL A 99 7.83 -4.85 -4.58
C VAL A 99 8.58 -4.31 -5.79
N ASP A 100 7.88 -4.14 -6.90
CA ASP A 100 8.41 -3.56 -8.14
C ASP A 100 7.93 -2.12 -8.27
N ASN A 101 8.85 -1.18 -8.50
CA ASN A 101 8.53 0.20 -8.82
C ASN A 101 8.28 0.33 -10.33
N LEU A 102 7.05 0.66 -10.71
CA LEU A 102 6.59 0.80 -12.09
C LEU A 102 6.68 2.26 -12.60
N ARG A 103 7.15 3.20 -11.77
CA ARG A 103 7.26 4.60 -12.15
C ARG A 103 8.42 4.81 -13.12
N GLU A 104 8.21 5.72 -14.08
CA GLU A 104 9.22 6.06 -15.10
C GLU A 104 10.43 6.82 -14.54
N ASN A 105 10.18 7.85 -13.73
CA ASN A 105 11.18 8.87 -13.43
C ASN A 105 11.33 9.16 -11.93
N SER A 106 10.70 8.39 -11.05
CA SER A 106 10.80 8.62 -9.61
C SER A 106 10.92 7.33 -8.81
N SER A 107 11.71 7.41 -7.75
CA SER A 107 11.86 6.30 -6.81
C SER A 107 10.57 6.09 -6.00
N TYR A 108 10.40 4.87 -5.50
CA TYR A 108 9.34 4.49 -4.58
C TYR A 108 9.95 4.18 -3.21
N TYR A 109 9.32 4.66 -2.14
CA TYR A 109 9.75 4.36 -0.76
C TYR A 109 8.85 3.28 -0.20
N ILE A 110 9.43 2.22 0.34
CA ILE A 110 8.70 1.12 0.96
C ILE A 110 9.37 0.76 2.29
N SER A 111 8.55 0.30 3.23
CA SER A 111 8.96 -0.19 4.53
C SER A 111 8.21 -1.47 4.87
N ASN A 112 8.78 -2.32 5.73
CA ASN A 112 8.04 -3.40 6.38
C ASN A 112 6.82 -2.89 7.17
N MET A 113 6.84 -1.65 7.63
CA MET A 113 5.72 -1.02 8.35
C MET A 113 4.52 -0.71 7.45
N ASP A 114 4.68 -0.75 6.13
CA ASP A 114 3.57 -0.54 5.19
C ASP A 114 2.67 -1.79 5.07
N PHE A 115 3.12 -2.91 5.63
CA PHE A 115 2.42 -4.19 5.63
C PHE A 115 1.88 -4.54 7.01
N PHE A 116 0.65 -5.01 7.06
CA PHE A 116 0.01 -5.42 8.30
C PHE A 116 -0.34 -6.90 8.28
N LEU A 117 -0.23 -7.56 9.43
CA LEU A 117 -0.80 -8.89 9.63
C LEU A 117 -2.02 -8.77 10.53
N ILE A 118 -3.14 -9.35 10.11
CA ILE A 118 -4.40 -9.41 10.87
C ILE A 118 -4.84 -10.86 11.05
N ASP A 119 -5.36 -11.23 12.22
CA ASP A 119 -5.95 -12.56 12.48
C ASP A 119 -7.45 -12.64 12.16
N GLU A 120 -8.08 -13.80 12.38
CA GLU A 120 -9.53 -13.98 12.19
C GLU A 120 -10.40 -13.07 13.07
N ASN A 121 -9.85 -12.54 14.17
CA ASN A 121 -10.57 -11.70 15.13
C ASN A 121 -10.38 -10.21 14.83
N GLY A 122 -9.71 -9.86 13.73
CA GLY A 122 -9.40 -8.48 13.39
C GLY A 122 -8.24 -7.89 14.21
N LYS A 123 -7.52 -8.70 14.99
CA LYS A 123 -6.37 -8.23 15.75
C LYS A 123 -5.19 -8.01 14.81
N LYS A 124 -4.67 -6.79 14.83
CA LYS A 124 -3.49 -6.37 14.08
C LYS A 124 -2.20 -6.70 14.83
N TYR A 125 -1.18 -7.13 14.08
CA TYR A 125 0.15 -7.43 14.56
C TYR A 125 1.17 -6.57 13.82
N ASP A 126 2.03 -5.91 14.60
CA ASP A 126 3.13 -5.12 14.06
C ASP A 126 4.30 -6.02 13.66
N CYS A 127 5.06 -5.60 12.65
CA CYS A 127 6.29 -6.26 12.27
C CYS A 127 7.35 -6.11 13.37
N GLU A 128 8.13 -7.15 13.62
CA GLU A 128 9.23 -7.09 14.57
C GLU A 128 10.42 -6.35 13.95
N MET A 129 10.65 -5.10 14.39
CA MET A 129 11.63 -4.20 13.77
C MET A 129 13.10 -4.58 14.03
N ASN A 130 13.39 -5.36 15.09
CA ASN A 130 14.75 -5.64 15.57
C ASN A 130 15.00 -7.14 15.79
N VAL A 131 14.46 -8.01 14.94
CA VAL A 131 14.80 -9.45 15.06
C VAL A 131 16.24 -9.65 14.58
N LEU A 132 17.21 -9.41 15.46
CA LEU A 132 18.62 -9.82 15.35
C LEU A 132 19.33 -9.46 14.03
N ASP A 133 18.87 -8.45 13.30
CA ASP A 133 19.31 -8.15 11.93
C ASP A 133 19.24 -9.39 11.03
N VAL A 134 18.04 -9.97 10.88
CA VAL A 134 17.80 -11.05 9.91
C VAL A 134 18.28 -10.62 8.53
N LYS A 135 18.99 -11.53 7.86
CA LYS A 135 19.48 -11.30 6.50
C LYS A 135 18.31 -11.08 5.54
N ASP A 136 18.42 -10.09 4.67
CA ASP A 136 17.40 -9.76 3.67
C ASP A 136 16.03 -9.40 4.29
N ALA A 137 15.99 -8.97 5.55
CA ALA A 137 14.79 -8.36 6.12
C ALA A 137 14.43 -7.08 5.34
N LEU A 138 13.15 -6.91 5.03
CA LEU A 138 12.68 -5.67 4.43
C LEU A 138 12.76 -4.57 5.50
N THR A 139 13.60 -3.58 5.23
CA THR A 139 13.68 -2.35 6.03
C THR A 139 13.19 -1.17 5.18
N ILE A 140 13.22 0.04 5.75
CA ILE A 140 12.93 1.25 5.00
C ILE A 140 13.94 1.35 3.85
N THR A 141 13.44 1.29 2.62
CA THR A 141 14.28 1.28 1.42
C THR A 141 13.66 2.10 0.29
N THR A 142 14.51 2.51 -0.63
CA THR A 142 14.14 3.28 -1.82
C THR A 142 14.37 2.41 -3.05
N ILE A 143 13.31 2.19 -3.81
CA ILE A 143 13.32 1.40 -5.05
C ILE A 143 13.45 2.38 -6.22
N PRO A 144 14.56 2.37 -6.99
CA PRO A 144 14.67 3.19 -8.19
C PRO A 144 13.60 2.87 -9.24
N PRO A 145 13.34 3.77 -10.21
CA PRO A 145 12.45 3.50 -11.34
C PRO A 145 12.74 2.16 -12.04
N HIS A 146 11.70 1.40 -12.36
CA HIS A 146 11.77 0.10 -13.04
C HIS A 146 12.65 -0.95 -12.35
N ARG A 147 12.90 -0.78 -11.05
CA ARG A 147 13.60 -1.74 -10.21
C ARG A 147 12.65 -2.38 -9.21
N TYR A 148 13.15 -3.41 -8.53
CA TYR A 148 12.41 -4.10 -7.50
C TYR A 148 13.27 -4.32 -6.27
N VAL A 149 12.61 -4.60 -5.16
CA VAL A 149 13.22 -5.11 -3.94
C VAL A 149 12.48 -6.36 -3.49
N GLU A 150 13.23 -7.29 -2.91
CA GLU A 150 12.70 -8.44 -2.21
C GLU A 150 13.15 -8.37 -0.76
N GLY A 151 12.29 -8.81 0.15
CA GLY A 151 12.68 -8.88 1.56
C GLY A 151 11.69 -9.65 2.41
N TYR A 152 12.14 -9.99 3.62
CA TYR A 152 11.35 -10.70 4.61
C TYR A 152 10.74 -9.75 5.64
N ILE A 153 9.47 -9.97 5.97
CA ILE A 153 8.77 -9.30 7.05
C ILE A 153 8.44 -10.34 8.11
N ILE A 154 8.72 -10.02 9.38
CA ILE A 154 8.58 -10.96 10.50
C ILE A 154 7.52 -10.44 11.44
N TYR A 155 6.55 -11.29 11.76
CA TYR A 155 5.50 -11.02 12.74
C TYR A 155 5.57 -12.02 13.87
N LYS A 156 5.24 -11.58 15.08
CA LYS A 156 5.04 -12.45 16.24
C LYS A 156 3.56 -12.61 16.52
N VAL A 157 3.05 -13.84 16.51
CA VAL A 157 1.62 -14.12 16.70
C VAL A 157 1.38 -15.31 17.63
N PRO A 158 0.21 -15.40 18.29
CA PRO A 158 -0.21 -16.60 19.03
C PRO A 158 -0.38 -17.81 18.10
N LYS A 159 -0.06 -19.01 18.57
CA LYS A 159 -0.22 -20.25 17.77
C LYS A 159 -1.66 -20.69 17.55
N ASN A 160 -2.59 -20.22 18.39
CA ASN A 160 -3.99 -20.65 18.38
C ASN A 160 -4.87 -19.88 17.37
N ILE A 161 -4.30 -18.91 16.64
CA ILE A 161 -5.02 -18.24 15.55
C ILE A 161 -5.24 -19.22 14.39
N LYS A 162 -6.34 -19.05 13.66
CA LYS A 162 -6.74 -19.97 12.59
C LYS A 162 -6.32 -19.48 11.22
N THR A 163 -6.44 -18.18 10.99
CA THR A 163 -6.16 -17.55 9.69
C THR A 163 -5.35 -16.29 9.89
N VAL A 164 -4.50 -15.98 8.92
CA VAL A 164 -3.79 -14.70 8.89
C VAL A 164 -4.01 -14.03 7.54
N LYS A 165 -4.12 -12.71 7.58
CA LYS A 165 -4.26 -11.83 6.43
C LYS A 165 -3.07 -10.88 6.38
N ILE A 166 -2.30 -10.92 5.30
CA ILE A 166 -1.29 -9.90 5.00
C ILE A 166 -1.98 -8.80 4.19
N ILE A 167 -1.88 -7.56 4.66
CA ILE A 167 -2.59 -6.42 4.09
C ILE A 167 -1.59 -5.38 3.63
N TYR A 168 -1.81 -4.87 2.41
CA TYR A 168 -1.14 -3.69 1.90
C TYR A 168 -2.18 -2.71 1.34
N ASN A 169 -2.05 -1.45 1.73
CA ASN A 169 -2.96 -0.39 1.29
C ASN A 169 -2.30 0.43 0.18
N PHE A 170 -2.76 0.26 -1.06
CA PHE A 170 -2.39 1.16 -2.14
C PHE A 170 -3.06 2.51 -1.90
N ARG A 171 -2.24 3.52 -1.61
CA ARG A 171 -2.70 4.89 -1.43
C ARG A 171 -2.13 5.76 -2.53
N ASN A 172 -2.99 6.19 -3.44
CA ASN A 172 -2.63 7.19 -4.45
C ASN A 172 -3.49 8.44 -4.24
N VAL A 173 -2.90 9.43 -3.56
CA VAL A 173 -3.56 10.72 -3.28
C VAL A 173 -3.91 11.51 -4.54
N GLN A 174 -3.31 11.18 -5.69
CA GLN A 174 -3.57 11.83 -6.98
C GLN A 174 -4.62 11.09 -7.82
N ASN A 175 -4.90 9.81 -7.53
CA ASN A 175 -5.88 9.01 -8.26
C ASN A 175 -6.62 8.05 -7.31
N ILE A 176 -7.83 8.43 -6.91
CA ILE A 176 -8.67 7.64 -6.01
C ILE A 176 -9.03 6.25 -6.57
N PHE A 177 -9.12 6.11 -7.91
CA PHE A 177 -9.43 4.83 -8.55
C PHE A 177 -8.26 3.83 -8.53
N ASP A 178 -7.06 4.33 -8.22
CA ASP A 178 -5.85 3.54 -8.06
C ASP A 178 -5.63 3.12 -6.59
N SER A 179 -6.48 3.62 -5.67
CA SER A 179 -6.41 3.27 -4.26
C SER A 179 -7.27 2.03 -3.97
N HIS A 180 -6.64 1.00 -3.42
CA HIS A 180 -7.29 -0.26 -3.08
C HIS A 180 -6.52 -0.98 -1.97
N THR A 181 -7.17 -1.92 -1.31
CA THR A 181 -6.56 -2.75 -0.27
C THR A 181 -6.31 -4.14 -0.82
N ALA A 182 -5.07 -4.61 -0.76
CA ALA A 182 -4.71 -5.96 -1.16
C ALA A 182 -4.61 -6.85 0.08
N ILE A 183 -5.27 -8.00 0.03
CA ILE A 183 -5.40 -8.94 1.16
C ILE A 183 -4.96 -10.32 0.70
N TRP A 184 -3.85 -10.81 1.25
CA TRP A 184 -3.41 -12.19 1.08
C TRP A 184 -3.82 -13.00 2.31
N GLU A 185 -4.79 -13.88 2.16
CA GLU A 185 -5.34 -14.69 3.25
C GLU A 185 -4.86 -16.14 3.16
N ILE A 186 -4.47 -16.72 4.30
CA ILE A 186 -4.04 -18.12 4.40
C ILE A 186 -4.38 -18.72 5.77
N ASN A 187 -4.78 -19.99 5.78
CA ASN A 187 -4.97 -20.73 7.04
C ASN A 187 -3.62 -21.04 7.67
N MET A 188 -3.53 -20.93 8.99
CA MET A 188 -2.33 -21.26 9.76
C MET A 188 -1.88 -22.72 9.60
N SER A 189 -2.81 -23.64 9.32
CA SER A 189 -2.52 -25.04 9.01
C SER A 189 -1.71 -25.20 7.74
N ASP A 190 -1.93 -24.32 6.77
CA ASP A 190 -1.40 -24.44 5.41
C ASP A 190 -0.04 -23.74 5.27
N ILE A 191 0.34 -22.92 6.25
CA ILE A 191 1.66 -22.28 6.31
C ILE A 191 2.73 -23.33 6.65
N PRO A 192 3.74 -23.54 5.79
CA PRO A 192 4.82 -24.48 6.06
C PRO A 192 5.61 -24.12 7.33
N TYR A 193 5.87 -25.12 8.17
CA TYR A 193 6.76 -24.99 9.31
C TYR A 193 8.21 -25.22 8.89
N ILE A 194 9.11 -24.35 9.34
CA ILE A 194 10.56 -24.52 9.21
C ILE A 194 11.18 -24.50 10.61
N GLU A 195 12.18 -25.33 10.84
CA GLU A 195 12.81 -25.45 12.16
C GLU A 195 13.49 -24.17 12.62
N GLU A 196 14.19 -23.51 11.70
CA GLU A 196 14.89 -22.25 11.92
C GLU A 196 14.82 -21.42 10.63
N PHE A 197 14.44 -20.14 10.76
CA PHE A 197 14.60 -19.18 9.67
C PHE A 197 16.03 -18.62 9.70
N PRO A 198 16.80 -18.71 8.59
CA PRO A 198 18.21 -18.33 8.55
C PRO A 198 18.47 -16.83 8.59
#